data_AF-A0A928MJZ0-F1
#
_entry.id   AF-A0A928MJZ0-F1
#
_cell.length_a   1.000
_cell.length_b   1.000
_cell.length_c   1.000
_cell.angle_alpha   90.00
_cell.angle_beta   90.00
_cell.angle_gamma   90.00
#
_symmetry.space_group_name_H-M   'P 1'
#
loop_
_entity.id
_entity.type
_entity.pdbx_description
1 polymer ?
#
loop_
_entity_poly.entity_id
_entity_poly.type
_entity_poly.pdbx_seq_one_letter_code
_entity_poly.pdbx_strand_id
1 'polypeptide(L)'
;MRRSLYPIRTDPSDAKPLYHTGENRMLQKLRTRLKNSSGFTLSELLITLLILLMVTVVMAAGIPSALRALYKVEDSSNAQVLLSMAVTRLRDELSTASEVKVDGETTITYTTESGSKSKLTVKTVKTEPTEEKDLGINLQEYVDVFPDGEYKHLLVSDAAANKNLYVTYVKATYENGLVTISGLKAVKYKTESVGADQGAEFPLGENLVIRVLAASGHA
;
A
#
# COMPACT_ATOMS: atom_id res chain seq x y z
N MET A 1 70.90 57.28 72.04
CA MET A 1 69.85 56.31 72.42
C MET A 1 69.14 55.85 71.14
N ARG A 2 69.07 54.53 70.90
CA ARG A 2 68.28 53.74 69.92
C ARG A 2 68.59 53.78 68.39
N ARG A 3 69.13 52.63 67.95
CA ARG A 3 69.12 51.87 66.66
C ARG A 3 67.80 51.96 65.84
N SER A 4 67.66 51.54 64.59
CA SER A 4 68.48 51.13 63.41
C SER A 4 67.48 50.42 62.48
N LEU A 5 67.29 50.87 61.24
CA LEU A 5 66.50 50.20 60.20
C LEU A 5 67.20 50.36 58.83
N TYR A 6 67.81 49.25 58.36
CA TYR A 6 68.05 48.73 56.98
C TYR A 6 68.59 49.66 55.85
N PRO A 7 69.35 49.11 54.86
CA PRO A 7 68.76 48.27 53.80
C PRO A 7 69.52 46.98 53.45
N ILE A 8 68.73 46.02 52.98
CA ILE A 8 69.11 44.75 52.35
C ILE A 8 69.74 45.07 50.98
N ARG A 9 70.98 44.62 50.76
CA ARG A 9 71.64 44.64 49.44
C ARG A 9 71.45 43.26 48.83
N THR A 10 70.52 43.14 47.88
CA THR A 10 70.36 41.94 47.05
C THR A 10 71.40 41.95 45.94
N ASP A 11 72.23 40.92 45.90
CA ASP A 11 73.17 40.63 44.82
C ASP A 11 72.40 40.36 43.50
N PRO A 12 72.73 41.01 42.37
CA PRO A 12 72.02 40.85 41.12
C PRO A 12 72.41 39.59 40.32
N SER A 13 73.24 38.68 40.85
CA SER A 13 73.72 37.50 40.10
C SER A 13 72.93 36.19 40.30
N ASP A 14 71.93 36.16 41.18
CA ASP A 14 71.13 34.96 41.48
C ASP A 14 69.75 34.87 40.78
N ALA A 15 69.53 35.68 39.74
CA ALA A 15 68.31 35.57 38.94
C ALA A 15 68.43 34.40 37.93
N LYS A 16 68.12 33.17 38.37
CA LYS A 16 67.77 32.08 37.45
C LYS A 16 66.56 32.53 36.63
N PRO A 17 66.64 32.62 35.30
CA PRO A 17 65.48 32.99 34.53
C PRO A 17 64.49 31.82 34.49
N LEU A 18 63.36 31.96 35.18
CA LEU A 18 62.18 31.12 34.98
C LEU A 18 61.59 31.46 33.60
N TYR A 19 62.11 30.83 32.55
CA TYR A 19 61.45 30.84 31.24
C TYR A 19 60.54 29.61 31.10
N HIS A 20 59.27 29.88 30.83
CA HIS A 20 58.18 28.95 30.54
C HIS A 20 58.59 27.85 29.54
N THR A 21 58.93 26.67 30.06
CA THR A 21 59.19 25.45 29.25
C THR A 21 57.93 24.56 29.15
N GLY A 22 56.75 25.10 29.43
CA GLY A 22 55.47 24.39 29.36
C GLY A 22 54.70 24.63 28.05
N GLU A 23 54.71 25.86 27.53
CA GLU A 23 53.87 26.26 26.38
C GLU A 23 54.37 25.67 25.06
N ASN A 24 55.69 25.59 24.87
CA ASN A 24 56.29 25.04 23.65
C ASN A 24 56.02 23.54 23.46
N ARG A 25 55.84 22.77 24.55
CA ARG A 25 55.54 21.33 24.48
C ARG A 25 54.10 21.05 24.04
N MET A 26 53.13 21.87 24.43
CA MET A 26 51.76 21.75 23.93
C MET A 26 51.65 22.15 22.46
N LEU A 27 52.30 23.25 22.07
CA LEU A 27 52.33 23.70 20.68
C LEU A 27 53.05 22.69 19.77
N GLN A 28 54.13 22.06 20.24
CA GLN A 28 54.80 20.99 19.49
C GLN A 28 53.94 19.72 19.37
N LYS A 29 53.20 19.33 20.41
CA LYS A 29 52.25 18.21 20.35
C LYS A 29 51.11 18.48 19.37
N LEU A 30 50.58 19.69 19.33
CA LEU A 30 49.55 20.10 18.36
C LEU A 30 50.11 20.12 16.93
N ARG A 31 51.32 20.64 16.71
CA ARG A 31 51.99 20.62 15.40
C ARG A 31 52.29 19.21 14.91
N THR A 32 52.72 18.31 15.79
CA THR A 32 52.96 16.90 15.42
C THR A 32 51.66 16.15 15.15
N ARG A 33 50.57 16.45 15.86
CA ARG A 33 49.22 15.92 15.58
C ARG A 33 48.69 16.42 14.23
N LEU A 34 48.91 17.68 13.88
CA LEU A 34 48.51 18.29 12.60
C LEU A 34 49.39 17.83 11.42
N LYS A 35 50.66 17.53 11.67
CA LYS A 35 51.61 16.97 10.69
C LYS A 35 51.46 15.44 10.53
N ASN A 36 50.74 14.80 11.44
CA ASN A 36 50.41 13.38 11.32
C ASN A 36 49.34 13.25 10.23
N SER A 37 49.76 12.91 9.01
CA SER A 37 48.90 12.61 7.86
C SER A 37 48.16 11.26 7.99
N SER A 38 47.92 10.81 9.23
CA SER A 38 47.28 9.53 9.57
C SER A 38 45.76 9.69 9.73
N GLY A 39 45.14 10.59 8.97
CA GLY A 39 43.70 10.88 8.96
C GLY A 39 43.29 11.50 7.62
N PHE A 40 41.98 11.47 7.31
CA PHE A 40 41.42 11.99 6.06
C PHE A 40 41.90 13.42 5.77
N THR A 41 42.42 13.64 4.56
CA THR A 41 42.83 14.99 4.13
C THR A 41 41.58 15.87 3.91
N LEU A 42 41.70 17.19 4.09
CA LEU A 42 40.57 18.12 3.92
C LEU A 42 39.97 18.07 2.50
N SER A 43 40.83 17.89 1.50
CA SER A 43 40.43 17.65 0.11
C SER A 43 39.64 16.37 -0.08
N GLU A 44 40.00 15.29 0.62
CA GLU A 44 39.30 14.00 0.55
C GLU A 44 37.95 14.05 1.27
N LEU A 45 37.85 14.78 2.38
CA LEU A 45 36.57 15.04 3.04
C LEU A 45 35.63 15.89 2.17
N LEU A 46 36.17 16.85 1.42
CA LEU A 46 35.40 17.66 0.48
C LEU A 46 34.90 16.82 -0.71
N ILE A 47 35.75 15.95 -1.27
CA ILE A 47 35.37 15.05 -2.36
C ILE A 47 34.32 14.03 -1.89
N THR A 48 34.47 13.45 -0.70
CA THR A 48 33.48 12.51 -0.16
C THR A 48 32.15 13.19 0.12
N LEU A 49 32.13 14.41 0.66
CA LEU A 49 30.90 15.20 0.80
C LEU A 49 30.25 15.49 -0.56
N LEU A 50 31.03 15.84 -1.58
CA LEU A 50 30.52 16.08 -2.92
C LEU A 50 29.88 14.81 -3.51
N ILE A 51 30.53 13.65 -3.38
CA ILE A 51 29.97 12.37 -3.81
C ILE A 51 28.69 12.05 -3.04
N LEU A 52 28.68 12.23 -1.72
CA LEU A 52 27.50 11.98 -0.89
C LEU A 52 26.31 12.86 -1.30
N LEU A 53 26.54 14.16 -1.57
CA LEU A 53 25.50 15.06 -2.07
C LEU A 53 24.98 14.64 -3.44
N MET A 54 25.85 14.15 -4.32
CA MET A 54 25.42 13.65 -5.61
C MET A 54 24.58 12.37 -5.48
N VAL A 55 25.00 11.44 -4.61
CA VAL A 55 24.27 10.19 -4.34
C VAL A 55 22.90 10.47 -3.73
N THR A 56 22.78 11.41 -2.78
CA THR A 56 21.49 11.73 -2.17
C THR A 56 20.51 12.33 -3.18
N VAL A 57 20.97 13.17 -4.10
CA VAL A 57 20.12 13.72 -5.19
C VAL A 57 19.63 12.60 -6.11
N VAL A 58 20.51 11.68 -6.49
CA VAL A 58 20.12 10.51 -7.32
C VAL A 58 19.10 9.64 -6.59
N MET A 59 19.31 9.36 -5.30
CA MET A 59 18.36 8.60 -4.48
C MET A 59 17.01 9.32 -4.32
N ALA A 60 17.03 10.64 -4.09
CA ALA A 60 15.82 11.44 -3.95
C ALA A 60 14.95 11.42 -5.22
N ALA A 61 15.56 11.35 -6.40
CA ALA A 61 14.83 11.19 -7.67
C ALA A 61 14.41 9.73 -7.94
N GLY A 62 15.25 8.75 -7.61
CA GLY A 62 15.04 7.34 -7.95
C GLY A 62 14.04 6.62 -7.05
N ILE A 63 14.09 6.85 -5.74
CA ILE A 63 13.26 6.14 -4.75
C ILE A 63 11.75 6.34 -5.02
N PRO A 64 11.25 7.57 -5.25
CA PRO A 64 9.82 7.77 -5.53
C PRO A 64 9.35 7.05 -6.80
N SER A 65 10.20 6.98 -7.83
CA SER A 65 9.86 6.27 -9.07
C SER A 65 9.77 4.76 -8.84
N ALA A 66 10.72 4.19 -8.11
CA ALA A 66 10.72 2.77 -7.75
C ALA A 66 9.50 2.42 -6.88
N LEU A 67 9.19 3.25 -5.87
CA LEU A 67 8.02 3.06 -5.02
C LEU A 67 6.71 3.12 -5.83
N ARG A 68 6.57 4.05 -6.77
CA ARG A 68 5.40 4.12 -7.66
C ARG A 68 5.24 2.85 -8.51
N ALA A 69 6.34 2.32 -9.03
CA ALA A 69 6.31 1.06 -9.77
C ALA A 69 5.88 -0.11 -8.88
N LEU A 70 6.40 -0.16 -7.65
CA LEU A 70 6.00 -1.18 -6.66
C LEU A 70 4.52 -1.07 -6.31
N TYR A 71 4.01 0.13 -6.02
CA TYR A 71 2.58 0.31 -5.71
C TYR A 71 1.68 -0.08 -6.87
N LYS A 72 2.09 0.17 -8.12
CA LYS A 72 1.34 -0.26 -9.30
C LYS A 72 1.28 -1.80 -9.42
N VAL A 73 2.40 -2.47 -9.14
CA VAL A 73 2.46 -3.94 -9.14
C VAL A 73 1.63 -4.51 -7.99
N GLU A 74 1.71 -3.90 -6.81
CA GLU A 74 0.91 -4.28 -5.64
C GLU A 74 -0.58 -4.15 -5.91
N ASP A 75 -1.04 -3.02 -6.45
CA ASP A 75 -2.44 -2.80 -6.85
C ASP A 75 -2.91 -3.88 -7.84
N SER A 76 -2.10 -4.19 -8.84
CA SER A 76 -2.41 -5.24 -9.82
C SER A 76 -2.49 -6.63 -9.18
N SER A 77 -1.59 -6.94 -8.25
CA SER A 77 -1.58 -8.22 -7.56
C SER A 77 -2.80 -8.36 -6.65
N ASN A 78 -3.13 -7.32 -5.88
CA ASN A 78 -4.33 -7.28 -5.04
C ASN A 78 -5.61 -7.44 -5.86
N ALA A 79 -5.69 -6.76 -7.02
CA ALA A 79 -6.82 -6.90 -7.93
C ALA A 79 -6.96 -8.33 -8.47
N GLN A 80 -5.86 -9.00 -8.81
CA GLN A 80 -5.88 -10.40 -9.27
C GLN A 80 -6.31 -11.38 -8.18
N VAL A 81 -5.86 -11.19 -6.95
CA VAL A 81 -6.28 -12.00 -5.80
C VAL A 81 -7.79 -11.80 -5.57
N LEU A 82 -8.25 -10.55 -5.54
CA LEU A 82 -9.65 -10.21 -5.36
C LEU A 82 -10.54 -10.80 -6.47
N LEU A 83 -10.11 -10.69 -7.72
CA LEU A 83 -10.79 -11.30 -8.86
C LEU A 83 -10.87 -12.82 -8.74
N SER A 84 -9.76 -13.46 -8.34
CA SER A 84 -9.73 -14.91 -8.17
C SER A 84 -10.71 -15.35 -7.07
N MET A 85 -10.77 -14.62 -5.96
CA MET A 85 -11.75 -14.86 -4.90
C MET A 85 -13.19 -14.68 -5.40
N ALA A 86 -13.47 -13.61 -6.15
CA ALA A 86 -14.80 -13.37 -6.72
C ALA A 86 -15.20 -14.47 -7.70
N VAL A 87 -14.29 -14.90 -8.58
CA VAL A 87 -14.51 -16.01 -9.51
C VAL A 87 -14.83 -17.30 -8.77
N THR A 88 -14.07 -17.63 -7.72
CA THR A 88 -14.32 -18.81 -6.89
C THR A 88 -15.69 -18.71 -6.22
N ARG A 89 -16.01 -17.59 -5.58
CA ARG A 89 -17.32 -17.39 -4.93
C ARG A 89 -18.48 -17.43 -5.92
N LEU A 90 -18.35 -16.82 -7.09
CA LEU A 90 -19.36 -16.93 -8.16
C LEU A 90 -19.56 -18.38 -8.58
N ARG A 91 -18.48 -19.16 -8.71
CA ARG A 91 -18.55 -20.58 -9.05
C ARG A 91 -19.21 -21.39 -7.94
N ASP A 92 -18.79 -21.21 -6.69
CA ASP A 92 -19.33 -21.96 -5.55
C ASP A 92 -20.85 -21.72 -5.43
N GLU A 93 -21.25 -20.45 -5.56
CA GLU A 93 -22.64 -20.03 -5.45
C GLU A 93 -23.50 -20.49 -6.64
N LEU A 94 -23.02 -20.27 -7.88
CA LEU A 94 -23.82 -20.56 -9.07
C LEU A 94 -23.74 -22.02 -9.53
N SER A 95 -22.72 -22.78 -9.14
CA SER A 95 -22.61 -24.20 -9.51
C SER A 95 -23.68 -25.05 -8.84
N THR A 96 -24.09 -24.66 -7.63
CA THR A 96 -25.17 -25.31 -6.85
C THR A 96 -26.54 -24.67 -7.09
N ALA A 97 -26.59 -23.58 -7.87
CA ALA A 97 -27.80 -22.86 -8.15
C ALA A 97 -28.74 -23.64 -9.09
N SER A 98 -30.03 -23.54 -8.81
CA SER A 98 -31.14 -24.05 -9.61
C SER A 98 -32.10 -22.91 -9.98
N GLU A 99 -33.01 -23.15 -10.93
CA GLU A 99 -34.01 -22.17 -11.38
C GLU A 99 -33.43 -20.79 -11.77
N VAL A 100 -32.24 -20.80 -12.36
CA VAL A 100 -31.50 -19.57 -12.67
C VAL A 100 -32.23 -18.73 -13.73
N LYS A 101 -32.38 -17.44 -13.45
CA LYS A 101 -32.90 -16.42 -14.36
C LYS A 101 -31.98 -15.20 -14.32
N VAL A 102 -31.76 -14.63 -15.50
CA VAL A 102 -31.04 -13.35 -15.63
C VAL A 102 -32.06 -12.28 -15.98
N ASP A 103 -32.12 -11.24 -15.16
CA ASP A 103 -32.96 -10.06 -15.36
C ASP A 103 -32.07 -8.88 -15.75
N GLY A 104 -32.32 -8.28 -16.90
CA GLY A 104 -31.44 -7.27 -17.49
C GLY A 104 -30.02 -7.80 -17.76
N GLU A 105 -29.01 -6.96 -17.49
CA GLU A 105 -27.60 -7.30 -17.75
C GLU A 105 -26.83 -7.73 -16.49
N THR A 106 -27.23 -7.25 -15.31
CA THR A 106 -26.41 -7.35 -14.08
C THR A 106 -27.12 -8.01 -12.90
N THR A 107 -28.29 -8.59 -13.14
CA THR A 107 -29.08 -9.24 -12.09
C THR A 107 -29.29 -10.70 -12.41
N ILE A 108 -28.93 -11.56 -11.47
CA ILE A 108 -29.11 -13.01 -11.56
C ILE A 108 -29.94 -13.44 -10.35
N THR A 109 -31.08 -14.06 -10.57
CA THR A 109 -31.89 -14.69 -9.52
C THR A 109 -31.84 -16.19 -9.65
N TYR A 110 -31.76 -16.91 -8.55
CA TYR A 110 -31.68 -18.36 -8.53
C TYR A 110 -32.13 -18.91 -7.20
N THR A 111 -32.28 -20.22 -7.13
CA THR A 111 -32.61 -20.97 -5.91
C THR A 111 -31.37 -21.75 -5.48
N THR A 112 -30.94 -21.55 -4.23
CA THR A 112 -29.79 -22.25 -3.64
C THR A 112 -30.10 -23.73 -3.42
N GLU A 113 -29.08 -24.55 -3.11
CA GLU A 113 -29.28 -25.96 -2.74
C GLU A 113 -30.21 -26.13 -1.53
N SER A 114 -30.24 -25.16 -0.61
CA SER A 114 -31.14 -25.17 0.56
C SER A 114 -32.60 -24.86 0.21
N GLY A 115 -32.89 -24.49 -1.04
CA GLY A 115 -34.21 -24.06 -1.49
C GLY A 115 -34.51 -22.57 -1.24
N SER A 116 -33.55 -21.79 -0.71
CA SER A 116 -33.70 -20.34 -0.53
C SER A 116 -33.61 -19.63 -1.88
N LYS A 117 -34.40 -18.58 -2.09
CA LYS A 117 -34.23 -17.70 -3.26
C LYS A 117 -33.09 -16.73 -2.99
N SER A 118 -32.22 -16.56 -3.97
CA SER A 118 -31.08 -15.65 -3.92
C SER A 118 -31.02 -14.75 -5.15
N LYS A 119 -30.45 -13.57 -4.99
CA LYS A 119 -30.28 -12.55 -6.02
C LYS A 119 -28.88 -11.97 -5.97
N LEU A 120 -28.17 -12.05 -7.08
CA LEU A 120 -26.93 -11.32 -7.32
C LEU A 120 -27.24 -10.02 -8.06
N THR A 121 -26.69 -8.90 -7.58
CA THR A 121 -26.83 -7.59 -8.22
C THR A 121 -25.50 -6.85 -8.19
N VAL A 122 -25.17 -6.14 -9.27
CA VAL A 122 -23.98 -5.29 -9.33
C VAL A 122 -24.32 -3.86 -8.91
N LYS A 123 -23.60 -3.33 -7.92
CA LYS A 123 -23.63 -1.91 -7.56
C LYS A 123 -22.30 -1.26 -7.91
N THR A 124 -22.37 -0.10 -8.56
CA THR A 124 -21.20 0.70 -8.94
C THR A 124 -21.46 2.16 -8.61
N VAL A 125 -20.38 2.96 -8.52
CA VAL A 125 -20.45 4.41 -8.33
C VAL A 125 -21.31 5.11 -9.40
N LYS A 126 -21.45 4.50 -10.58
CA LYS A 126 -22.22 5.06 -11.70
C LYS A 126 -23.72 4.73 -11.64
N THR A 127 -24.11 3.67 -10.93
CA THR A 127 -25.48 3.15 -10.97
C THR A 127 -26.37 3.70 -9.85
N GLU A 128 -25.81 4.00 -8.68
CA GLU A 128 -26.55 4.59 -7.54
C GLU A 128 -25.59 5.44 -6.67
N PRO A 129 -26.07 6.48 -5.95
CA PRO A 129 -25.31 7.09 -4.87
C PRO A 129 -25.28 6.13 -3.68
N THR A 130 -24.49 5.06 -3.80
CA THR A 130 -24.36 4.03 -2.78
C THR A 130 -23.19 4.34 -1.87
N GLU A 131 -23.30 4.02 -0.58
CA GLU A 131 -22.15 4.05 0.32
C GLU A 131 -21.01 3.18 -0.23
N GLU A 132 -19.77 3.64 -0.04
CA GLU A 132 -18.52 3.01 -0.49
C GLU A 132 -18.44 1.51 -0.14
N LYS A 133 -19.07 1.12 0.97
CA LYS A 133 -19.11 -0.24 1.52
C LYS A 133 -20.02 -1.23 0.79
N ASP A 134 -20.87 -0.74 -0.11
CA ASP A 134 -21.83 -1.57 -0.86
C ASP A 134 -21.42 -1.75 -2.33
N LEU A 135 -20.27 -1.20 -2.74
CA LEU A 135 -19.78 -1.28 -4.11
C LEU A 135 -19.32 -2.71 -4.45
N GLY A 136 -19.78 -3.19 -5.60
CA GLY A 136 -19.43 -4.49 -6.15
C GLY A 136 -20.60 -5.43 -6.32
N ILE A 137 -20.28 -6.73 -6.43
CA ILE A 137 -21.29 -7.78 -6.57
C ILE A 137 -21.90 -8.03 -5.19
N ASN A 138 -23.19 -7.74 -5.06
CA ASN A 138 -23.98 -7.98 -3.86
C ASN A 138 -24.76 -9.27 -4.01
N LEU A 139 -24.75 -10.09 -2.96
CA LEU A 139 -25.58 -11.27 -2.79
C LEU A 139 -26.69 -10.94 -1.79
N GLN A 140 -27.92 -11.20 -2.18
CA GLN A 140 -29.12 -11.05 -1.36
C GLN A 140 -29.82 -12.40 -1.26
N GLU A 141 -29.98 -12.92 -0.05
CA GLU A 141 -30.71 -14.17 0.22
C GLU A 141 -32.07 -13.86 0.86
N TYR A 142 -33.12 -14.44 0.30
CA TYR A 142 -34.49 -14.36 0.80
C TYR A 142 -34.76 -15.56 1.70
N VAL A 143 -35.04 -15.29 2.98
CA VAL A 143 -35.39 -16.32 3.96
C VAL A 143 -36.91 -16.44 4.03
N ASP A 144 -37.45 -17.56 3.52
CA ASP A 144 -38.89 -17.83 3.49
C ASP A 144 -39.54 -17.99 4.89
N VAL A 145 -38.76 -17.94 5.98
CA VAL A 145 -39.21 -18.31 7.34
C VAL A 145 -39.58 -17.11 8.22
N PHE A 146 -39.25 -15.87 7.87
CA PHE A 146 -39.63 -14.69 8.65
C PHE A 146 -39.89 -13.45 7.77
N PRO A 147 -40.92 -12.63 8.08
CA PRO A 147 -41.42 -11.59 7.17
C PRO A 147 -40.51 -10.37 6.97
N ASP A 148 -39.25 -10.39 7.44
CA ASP A 148 -38.41 -9.18 7.46
C ASP A 148 -36.89 -9.43 7.46
N GLY A 149 -36.44 -10.62 7.04
CA GLY A 149 -35.03 -11.00 7.07
C GLY A 149 -34.39 -11.10 5.69
N GLU A 150 -34.21 -9.99 4.96
CA GLU A 150 -33.33 -9.99 3.79
C GLU A 150 -31.87 -9.91 4.26
N TYR A 151 -31.05 -10.90 3.91
CA TYR A 151 -29.62 -10.87 4.20
C TYR A 151 -28.87 -10.41 2.95
N LYS A 152 -28.39 -9.16 2.98
CA LYS A 152 -27.57 -8.59 1.92
C LYS A 152 -26.11 -8.52 2.38
N HIS A 153 -25.21 -9.08 1.58
CA HIS A 153 -23.77 -8.97 1.81
C HIS A 153 -22.99 -8.93 0.49
N LEU A 154 -21.76 -8.41 0.53
CA LEU A 154 -20.88 -8.43 -0.63
C LEU A 154 -20.40 -9.86 -0.90
N LEU A 155 -20.38 -10.25 -2.18
CA LEU A 155 -19.87 -11.56 -2.61
C LEU A 155 -18.41 -11.78 -2.19
N VAL A 156 -17.62 -10.70 -2.23
CA VAL A 156 -16.31 -10.65 -1.59
C VAL A 156 -16.36 -9.54 -0.55
N SER A 157 -16.10 -9.90 0.71
CA SER A 157 -16.21 -8.97 1.83
C SER A 157 -15.28 -7.77 1.68
N ASP A 158 -15.66 -6.65 2.28
CA ASP A 158 -14.84 -5.43 2.34
C ASP A 158 -13.46 -5.70 2.98
N ALA A 159 -13.40 -6.61 3.96
CA ALA A 159 -12.12 -7.04 4.55
C ALA A 159 -11.21 -7.82 3.59
N ALA A 160 -11.78 -8.53 2.61
CA ALA A 160 -11.04 -9.23 1.56
C ALA A 160 -10.73 -8.32 0.36
N ALA A 161 -11.54 -7.30 0.13
CA ALA A 161 -11.31 -6.23 -0.82
C ALA A 161 -10.21 -5.28 -0.31
N ASN A 162 -8.96 -5.51 -0.73
CA ASN A 162 -7.85 -4.67 -0.32
C ASN A 162 -8.03 -3.21 -0.82
N LYS A 163 -7.91 -2.23 0.09
CA LYS A 163 -7.89 -0.76 -0.10
C LYS A 163 -8.47 -0.27 -1.44
N ASN A 164 -9.79 -0.12 -1.44
CA ASN A 164 -10.56 0.61 -2.46
C ASN A 164 -10.79 -0.14 -3.78
N LEU A 165 -10.62 -1.47 -3.79
CA LEU A 165 -10.94 -2.30 -4.94
C LEU A 165 -12.30 -2.97 -4.77
N TYR A 166 -13.11 -3.00 -5.83
CA TYR A 166 -14.35 -3.78 -5.87
C TYR A 166 -14.47 -4.53 -7.19
N VAL A 167 -15.21 -5.64 -7.21
CA VAL A 167 -15.42 -6.45 -8.42
C VAL A 167 -16.77 -6.13 -9.03
N THR A 168 -16.80 -6.02 -10.36
CA THR A 168 -18.01 -5.78 -11.15
C THR A 168 -17.96 -6.62 -12.42
N TYR A 169 -19.10 -6.78 -13.08
CA TYR A 169 -19.19 -7.31 -14.44
C TYR A 169 -20.12 -6.45 -15.28
N VAL A 170 -20.09 -6.66 -16.60
CA VAL A 170 -20.90 -5.88 -17.56
C VAL A 170 -22.20 -6.59 -17.86
N LYS A 171 -22.14 -7.90 -18.12
CA LYS A 171 -23.31 -8.66 -18.56
C LYS A 171 -23.27 -10.09 -18.05
N ALA A 172 -24.41 -10.59 -17.60
CA ALA A 172 -24.68 -12.00 -17.39
C ALA A 172 -25.64 -12.52 -18.47
N THR A 173 -25.49 -13.77 -18.87
CA THR A 173 -26.48 -14.50 -19.69
C THR A 173 -26.65 -15.90 -19.15
N TYR A 174 -27.82 -16.49 -19.36
CA TYR A 174 -28.10 -17.88 -18.99
C TYR A 174 -28.71 -18.62 -20.17
N GLU A 175 -27.99 -19.63 -20.66
CA GLU A 175 -28.43 -20.47 -21.79
C GLU A 175 -28.00 -21.91 -21.54
N ASN A 176 -28.89 -22.88 -21.77
CA ASN A 176 -28.59 -24.32 -21.73
C ASN A 176 -27.88 -24.81 -20.45
N GLY A 177 -28.25 -24.28 -19.28
CA GLY A 177 -27.61 -24.64 -18.01
C GLY A 177 -26.22 -24.01 -17.79
N LEU A 178 -25.84 -23.03 -18.61
CA LEU A 178 -24.60 -22.29 -18.50
C LEU A 178 -24.88 -20.82 -18.21
N VAL A 179 -24.33 -20.31 -17.11
CA VAL A 179 -24.25 -18.88 -16.82
C VAL A 179 -22.94 -18.35 -17.39
N THR A 180 -23.02 -17.33 -18.25
CA THR A 180 -21.85 -16.64 -18.79
C THR A 180 -21.80 -15.21 -18.26
N ILE A 181 -20.76 -14.90 -17.50
CA ILE A 181 -20.48 -13.56 -16.96
C ILE A 181 -19.39 -12.92 -17.80
N SER A 182 -19.74 -11.82 -18.47
CA SER A 182 -18.90 -11.07 -19.39
C SER A 182 -18.40 -9.77 -18.77
N GLY A 183 -17.13 -9.45 -19.06
CA GLY A 183 -16.52 -8.20 -18.61
C GLY A 183 -16.27 -8.14 -17.10
N LEU A 184 -15.99 -9.28 -16.45
CA LEU A 184 -15.60 -9.31 -15.04
C LEU A 184 -14.29 -8.54 -14.86
N LYS A 185 -14.28 -7.59 -13.94
CA LYS A 185 -13.13 -6.73 -13.65
C LYS A 185 -13.11 -6.26 -12.20
N ALA A 186 -11.91 -6.02 -11.68
CA ALA A 186 -11.72 -5.29 -10.45
C ALA A 186 -11.48 -3.81 -10.78
N VAL A 187 -12.09 -2.91 -10.01
CA VAL A 187 -12.02 -1.46 -10.21
C VAL A 187 -11.57 -0.81 -8.92
N LYS A 188 -10.56 0.06 -9.00
CA LYS A 188 -10.15 0.90 -7.89
C LYS A 188 -11.03 2.15 -7.86
N TYR A 189 -11.87 2.33 -6.84
CA TYR A 189 -12.65 3.56 -6.70
C TYR A 189 -11.76 4.70 -6.15
N LYS A 190 -12.10 5.92 -6.52
CA LYS A 190 -11.33 7.12 -6.20
C LYS A 190 -11.90 7.79 -4.96
N THR A 191 -11.12 7.90 -3.89
CA THR A 191 -11.39 8.84 -2.80
C THR A 191 -11.09 10.26 -3.31
N GLU A 192 -11.93 11.24 -2.99
CA GLU A 192 -11.97 12.59 -3.59
C GLU A 192 -10.67 13.45 -3.54
N SER A 193 -9.54 12.92 -3.08
CA SER A 193 -8.25 13.61 -3.20
C SER A 193 -7.40 12.97 -4.31
N VAL A 194 -6.98 13.82 -5.26
CA VAL A 194 -5.98 13.62 -6.33
C VAL A 194 -6.52 13.19 -7.70
N GLY A 195 -6.65 14.18 -8.60
CA GLY A 195 -6.29 14.08 -10.04
C GLY A 195 -7.15 13.19 -10.94
N ALA A 196 -7.64 13.74 -12.05
CA ALA A 196 -8.52 13.08 -13.03
C ALA A 196 -7.84 11.91 -13.80
N ASP A 197 -7.47 10.85 -13.10
CA ASP A 197 -7.17 9.55 -13.70
C ASP A 197 -8.37 8.64 -13.47
N GLN A 198 -8.81 7.95 -14.53
CA GLN A 198 -9.89 6.97 -14.41
C GLN A 198 -9.40 5.88 -13.44
N GLY A 199 -10.21 5.52 -12.43
CA GLY A 199 -9.83 4.51 -11.45
C GLY A 199 -9.29 3.26 -12.13
N ALA A 200 -8.12 2.78 -11.69
CA ALA A 200 -7.44 1.68 -12.36
C ALA A 200 -8.37 0.46 -12.48
N GLU A 201 -8.55 -0.03 -13.71
CA GLU A 201 -9.37 -1.19 -14.02
C GLU A 201 -8.48 -2.39 -14.34
N PHE A 202 -8.83 -3.53 -13.77
CA PHE A 202 -8.11 -4.79 -13.93
C PHE A 202 -9.09 -5.84 -14.46
N PRO A 203 -9.13 -6.10 -15.77
CA PRO A 203 -10.04 -7.09 -16.36
C PRO A 203 -9.56 -8.53 -16.10
N LEU A 204 -10.49 -9.47 -16.01
CA LEU A 204 -10.18 -10.91 -16.00
C LEU A 204 -9.59 -11.37 -17.36
N GLY A 205 -9.91 -10.66 -18.44
CA GLY A 205 -9.46 -10.95 -19.80
C GLY A 205 -10.37 -11.91 -20.57
N GLU A 206 -11.07 -12.80 -19.87
CA GLU A 206 -11.99 -13.78 -20.46
C GLU A 206 -13.37 -13.74 -19.80
N ASN A 207 -14.36 -14.36 -20.46
CA ASN A 207 -15.69 -14.55 -19.89
C ASN A 207 -15.67 -15.70 -18.88
N LEU A 208 -16.30 -15.50 -17.74
CA LEU A 208 -16.50 -16.55 -16.75
C LEU A 208 -17.73 -17.37 -17.13
N VAL A 209 -17.52 -18.64 -17.49
CA VAL A 209 -18.60 -19.60 -17.78
C VAL A 209 -18.73 -20.57 -16.61
N ILE A 210 -19.97 -20.73 -16.12
CA ILE A 210 -20.30 -21.58 -14.97
C ILE A 210 -21.46 -22.49 -15.38
N ARG A 211 -21.30 -23.80 -15.18
CA ARG A 211 -22.40 -24.74 -15.30
C ARG A 211 -23.18 -24.77 -13.99
N VAL A 212 -24.49 -24.63 -14.08
CA VAL A 212 -25.40 -24.68 -12.93
C VAL A 212 -26.08 -26.03 -12.85
N LEU A 213 -26.69 -26.36 -11.71
CA LEU A 213 -27.54 -27.54 -11.60
C LEU A 213 -28.75 -27.32 -12.50
N ALA A 214 -28.77 -28.03 -13.63
CA ALA A 214 -29.92 -28.05 -14.51
C ALA A 214 -31.13 -28.44 -13.67
N ALA A 215 -32.22 -27.67 -13.75
CA ALA A 215 -33.50 -28.09 -13.23
C ALA A 215 -33.78 -29.50 -13.79
N SER A 216 -33.66 -30.53 -12.95
CA SER A 216 -34.13 -31.85 -13.30
C SER A 216 -35.62 -31.69 -13.50
N GLY A 217 -36.03 -31.60 -14.77
CA GLY A 217 -37.43 -31.55 -15.14
C GLY A 217 -38.13 -32.74 -14.49
N HIS A 218 -39.13 -32.45 -13.66
CA HIS A 218 -40.20 -33.38 -13.43
C HIS A 218 -40.82 -33.71 -14.79
N ALA A 219 -40.53 -34.92 -15.28
CA ALA A 219 -41.32 -35.61 -16.29
C ALA A 219 -42.17 -36.66 -15.58
#